data_AF-A0A0W8INM3-F1
#
_entry.id   AF-A0A0W8INM3-F1
#
_cell.length_a   1.000
_cell.length_b   1.000
_cell.length_c   1.000
_cell.angle_alpha   90.00
_cell.angle_beta   90.00
_cell.angle_gamma   90.00
#
_symmetry.space_group_name_H-M   'P 1'
#
loop_
_entity.id
_entity.type
_entity.pdbx_description
1 polymer ?
#
loop_
_entity_poly.entity_id
_entity_poly.type
_entity_poly.pdbx_seq_one_letter_code
_entity_poly.pdbx_strand_id
1 'polypeptide(L)'
;MRSAVLSASAAVLLLVSGCAGGGSAQDALLREHGLEGASTQEVVEQLDRTHEDRAAGLAGSVTYDEVVLSDGSTETALPMPEDRFYLAVAPWITTTHECFSHSLSGCQGELVGEDFDVRITDDSGAVLVDETVTSYENGFVGFWLPKDITGTLEIGSERGTAVEEFATSPDSPTCLTTVRLA
;
A
#
# COMPACT_ATOMS: atom_id res chain seq x y z
N MET A 1 64.99 -21.80 -49.41
CA MET A 1 65.75 -22.07 -48.18
C MET A 1 64.83 -21.89 -46.99
N ARG A 2 64.64 -22.98 -46.23
CA ARG A 2 64.28 -23.08 -44.80
C ARG A 2 62.98 -22.43 -44.30
N SER A 3 62.04 -23.34 -44.04
CA SER A 3 60.95 -23.34 -43.08
C SER A 3 61.12 -22.50 -41.81
N ALA A 4 60.01 -21.95 -41.31
CA ALA A 4 59.73 -21.86 -39.89
C ALA A 4 58.22 -22.03 -39.67
N VAL A 5 57.86 -23.17 -39.09
CA VAL A 5 56.55 -23.45 -38.48
C VAL A 5 56.66 -22.96 -37.04
N LEU A 6 55.70 -22.17 -36.57
CA LEU A 6 55.40 -22.06 -35.15
C LEU A 6 53.89 -22.09 -34.95
N SER A 7 53.42 -23.24 -34.44
CA SER A 7 52.17 -23.39 -33.74
C SER A 7 52.15 -22.49 -32.50
N ALA A 8 51.06 -21.78 -32.28
CA ALA A 8 50.73 -21.23 -30.97
C ALA A 8 49.24 -21.44 -30.70
N SER A 9 48.99 -22.11 -29.59
CA SER A 9 47.74 -22.69 -29.13
C SER A 9 46.57 -21.70 -29.07
N ALA A 10 45.40 -22.20 -29.47
CA ALA A 10 44.12 -21.59 -29.17
C ALA A 10 43.88 -21.61 -27.66
N ALA A 11 43.73 -20.43 -27.05
CA ALA A 11 43.12 -20.28 -25.74
C ALA A 11 41.80 -19.53 -25.94
N VAL A 12 40.73 -20.29 -26.19
CA VAL A 12 39.37 -19.77 -26.09
C VAL A 12 39.06 -19.63 -24.61
N LEU A 13 39.20 -18.42 -24.07
CA LEU A 13 38.67 -18.04 -22.77
C LEU A 13 37.16 -17.81 -22.93
N LEU A 14 36.39 -18.87 -22.76
CA LEU A 14 34.96 -18.81 -22.45
C LEU A 14 34.81 -18.25 -21.02
N LEU A 15 34.70 -16.94 -20.90
CA LEU A 15 34.21 -16.28 -19.69
C LEU A 15 32.70 -16.50 -19.62
N VAL A 16 32.29 -17.66 -19.14
CA VAL A 16 30.93 -17.86 -18.63
C VAL A 16 30.90 -17.26 -17.22
N SER A 17 30.80 -15.94 -17.13
CA SER A 17 30.33 -15.30 -15.90
C SER A 17 28.83 -15.54 -15.86
N GLY A 18 28.45 -16.62 -15.16
CA GLY A 18 27.06 -16.89 -14.84
C GLY A 18 26.47 -15.70 -14.08
N CYS A 19 25.30 -15.25 -14.54
CA CYS A 19 24.44 -14.39 -13.75
C CYS A 19 24.10 -15.16 -12.47
N ALA A 20 24.77 -14.84 -11.37
CA ALA A 20 24.29 -15.20 -10.05
C ALA A 20 22.97 -14.45 -9.87
N GLY A 21 21.85 -15.17 -9.84
CA GLY A 21 20.52 -14.65 -9.54
C GLY A 21 20.43 -14.21 -8.08
N GLY A 22 21.18 -13.17 -7.71
CA GLY A 22 20.92 -12.41 -6.49
C GLY A 22 19.78 -11.45 -6.80
N GLY A 23 18.59 -11.75 -6.29
CA GLY A 23 17.50 -10.78 -6.27
C GLY A 23 17.95 -9.48 -5.61
N SER A 24 17.32 -8.37 -5.97
CA SER A 24 17.54 -7.09 -5.32
C SER A 24 17.22 -7.17 -3.81
N ALA A 25 17.72 -6.21 -3.01
CA ALA A 25 17.35 -6.13 -1.59
C ALA A 25 15.84 -6.03 -1.39
N GLN A 26 15.15 -5.35 -2.30
CA GLN A 26 13.70 -5.33 -2.41
C GLN A 26 13.12 -6.74 -2.62
N ASP A 27 13.62 -7.51 -3.59
CA ASP A 27 13.13 -8.89 -3.83
C ASP A 27 13.37 -9.80 -2.63
N ALA A 28 14.44 -9.57 -1.86
CA ALA A 28 14.71 -10.31 -0.63
C ALA A 28 13.66 -10.00 0.44
N LEU A 29 13.42 -8.72 0.73
CA LEU A 29 12.42 -8.26 1.70
C LEU A 29 11.02 -8.75 1.33
N LEU A 30 10.60 -8.57 0.08
CA LEU A 30 9.27 -9.02 -0.37
C LEU A 30 9.10 -10.52 -0.19
N ARG A 31 10.11 -11.33 -0.52
CA ARG A 31 10.04 -12.78 -0.33
C ARG A 31 10.00 -13.21 1.13
N GLU A 32 10.79 -12.57 1.98
CA GLU A 32 10.83 -12.84 3.42
C GLU A 32 9.47 -12.62 4.09
N HIS A 33 8.74 -11.60 3.64
CA HIS A 33 7.40 -11.28 4.14
C HIS A 33 6.25 -11.87 3.30
N GLY A 34 6.54 -12.76 2.35
CA GLY A 34 5.50 -13.44 1.56
C GLY A 34 4.77 -12.57 0.53
N LEU A 35 5.38 -11.45 0.14
CA LEU A 35 4.88 -10.46 -0.82
C LEU A 35 5.54 -10.60 -2.22
N GLU A 36 6.40 -11.59 -2.44
CA GLU A 36 7.09 -11.79 -3.72
C GLU A 36 6.08 -12.01 -4.86
N GLY A 37 6.18 -11.17 -5.89
CA GLY A 37 5.32 -11.24 -7.07
C GLY A 37 3.94 -10.60 -6.90
N ALA A 38 3.59 -10.11 -5.70
CA ALA A 38 2.38 -9.33 -5.49
C ALA A 38 2.51 -7.94 -6.12
N SER A 39 1.41 -7.45 -6.70
CA SER A 39 1.28 -6.05 -7.09
C SER A 39 1.19 -5.13 -5.86
N THR A 40 1.47 -3.84 -6.02
CA THR A 40 1.31 -2.85 -4.94
C THR A 40 -0.08 -2.88 -4.32
N GLN A 41 -1.12 -3.14 -5.13
CA GLN A 41 -2.50 -3.24 -4.63
C GLN A 41 -2.69 -4.47 -3.74
N GLU A 42 -2.23 -5.64 -4.18
CA GLU A 42 -2.30 -6.88 -3.40
C GLU A 42 -1.50 -6.76 -2.10
N VAL A 43 -0.35 -6.07 -2.13
CA VAL A 43 0.44 -5.78 -0.92
C VAL A 43 -0.38 -4.95 0.07
N VAL A 44 -0.97 -3.84 -0.36
CA VAL A 44 -1.79 -3.00 0.52
C VAL A 44 -2.99 -3.79 1.06
N GLU A 45 -3.71 -4.53 0.20
CA GLU A 45 -4.87 -5.32 0.60
C GLU A 45 -4.53 -6.43 1.60
N GLN A 46 -3.36 -7.05 1.47
CA GLN A 46 -2.90 -8.07 2.39
C GLN A 46 -2.52 -7.48 3.75
N LEU A 47 -1.76 -6.38 3.75
CA LEU A 47 -1.22 -5.80 4.96
C LEU A 47 -2.27 -5.01 5.75
N ASP A 48 -3.13 -4.24 5.09
CA ASP A 48 -4.08 -3.33 5.78
C ASP A 48 -5.18 -4.06 6.57
N ARG A 49 -5.42 -5.34 6.27
CA ARG A 49 -6.55 -6.07 6.85
C ARG A 49 -6.30 -6.60 8.27
N THR A 50 -5.03 -6.70 8.66
CA THR A 50 -4.62 -7.48 9.85
C THR A 50 -3.56 -6.73 10.65
N HIS A 51 -3.15 -7.30 11.79
CA HIS A 51 -1.97 -6.85 12.54
C HIS A 51 -0.76 -7.78 12.38
N GLU A 52 -0.82 -8.74 11.46
CA GLU A 52 0.19 -9.82 11.36
C GLU A 52 1.56 -9.29 10.90
N ASP A 53 1.56 -8.29 10.02
CA ASP A 53 2.76 -7.63 9.50
C ASP A 53 3.56 -6.94 10.61
N ARG A 54 2.88 -6.23 11.51
CA ARG A 54 3.47 -5.66 12.72
C ARG A 54 4.12 -6.73 13.59
N ALA A 55 3.44 -7.87 13.77
CA ALA A 55 3.98 -8.98 14.56
C ALA A 55 5.19 -9.65 13.86
N ALA A 56 5.22 -9.63 12.53
CA ALA A 56 6.33 -10.09 11.70
C ALA A 56 7.48 -9.06 11.59
N GLY A 57 7.33 -7.87 12.17
CA GLY A 57 8.35 -6.81 12.16
C GLY A 57 8.41 -6.01 10.87
N LEU A 58 7.41 -6.13 9.99
CA LEU A 58 7.29 -5.32 8.79
C LEU A 58 6.49 -4.05 9.10
N ALA A 59 7.07 -2.90 8.77
CA ALA A 59 6.38 -1.63 8.76
C ALA A 59 5.96 -1.28 7.32
N GLY A 60 4.76 -0.73 7.18
CA GLY A 60 4.22 -0.27 5.91
C GLY A 60 3.56 1.10 6.01
N SER A 61 3.80 1.97 5.03
CA SER A 61 3.10 3.24 4.89
C SER A 61 2.68 3.51 3.45
N VAL A 62 1.44 3.95 3.27
CA VAL A 62 0.88 4.29 1.96
C VAL A 62 0.91 5.80 1.76
N THR A 63 1.48 6.25 0.65
CA THR A 63 1.51 7.66 0.24
C THR A 63 0.81 7.81 -1.12
N TYR A 64 0.81 9.03 -1.67
CA TYR A 64 0.27 9.28 -3.01
C TYR A 64 1.03 8.51 -4.11
N ASP A 65 2.37 8.46 -4.05
CA ASP A 65 3.21 7.92 -5.12
C ASP A 65 3.70 6.49 -4.86
N GLU A 66 3.78 6.07 -3.61
CA GLU A 66 4.41 4.79 -3.25
C GLU A 66 3.89 4.19 -1.94
N VAL A 67 4.08 2.88 -1.82
CA VAL A 67 4.00 2.14 -0.56
C VAL A 67 5.42 1.88 -0.09
N VAL A 68 5.78 2.44 1.06
CA VAL A 68 7.08 2.26 1.68
C VAL A 68 7.00 1.10 2.66
N LEU A 69 7.88 0.11 2.48
CA LEU A 69 8.01 -1.06 3.34
C LEU A 69 9.38 -1.07 4.01
N SER A 70 9.43 -1.41 5.30
CA SER A 70 10.68 -1.48 6.06
C SER A 70 10.64 -2.58 7.13
N ASP A 71 11.70 -3.37 7.24
CA ASP A 71 11.90 -4.35 8.33
C ASP A 71 12.85 -3.82 9.44
N GLY A 72 13.20 -2.54 9.37
CA GLY A 72 14.15 -1.87 10.25
C GLY A 72 15.63 -2.02 9.85
N SER A 73 15.94 -2.91 8.89
CA SER A 73 17.28 -3.08 8.31
C SER A 73 17.32 -2.64 6.85
N THR A 74 16.26 -2.92 6.11
CA THR A 74 16.09 -2.64 4.70
C THR A 74 14.80 -1.85 4.52
N GLU A 75 14.82 -0.90 3.60
CA GLU A 75 13.65 -0.13 3.18
C GLU A 75 13.51 -0.24 1.66
N THR A 76 12.28 -0.40 1.19
CA THR A 76 11.95 -0.42 -0.23
C THR A 76 10.65 0.33 -0.48
N ALA A 77 10.51 0.87 -1.69
CA ALA A 77 9.30 1.51 -2.14
C ALA A 77 8.67 0.74 -3.31
N LEU A 78 7.36 0.55 -3.25
CA LEU A 78 6.55 0.01 -4.33
C LEU A 78 5.77 1.16 -4.98
N PRO A 79 5.92 1.42 -6.28
CA PRO A 79 5.18 2.50 -6.92
C PRO A 79 3.68 2.23 -6.86
N MET A 80 2.90 3.27 -6.55
CA MET A 80 1.44 3.25 -6.68
C MET A 80 1.05 3.16 -8.15
N PRO A 81 -0.08 2.54 -8.50
CA PRO A 81 -0.61 2.60 -9.86
C PRO A 81 -0.82 4.06 -10.30
N GLU A 82 -0.59 4.34 -11.58
CA GLU A 82 -0.63 5.71 -12.12
C GLU A 82 -2.00 6.40 -11.93
N ASP A 83 -3.08 5.63 -11.86
CA ASP A 83 -4.47 6.10 -11.83
C ASP A 83 -5.21 5.72 -10.53
N ARG A 84 -4.50 5.28 -9.48
CA ARG A 84 -5.11 4.83 -8.22
C ARG A 84 -4.51 5.51 -7.00
N PHE A 85 -5.39 5.93 -6.11
CA PHE A 85 -5.13 6.43 -4.78
C PHE A 85 -5.75 5.48 -3.76
N TYR A 86 -5.08 5.24 -2.63
CA TYR A 86 -5.64 4.45 -1.55
C TYR A 86 -6.02 5.36 -0.38
N LEU A 87 -7.33 5.41 -0.08
CA LEU A 87 -7.86 6.14 1.06
C LEU A 87 -8.28 5.15 2.14
N ALA A 88 -7.56 5.14 3.25
CA ALA A 88 -7.91 4.37 4.45
C ALA A 88 -8.68 5.27 5.41
N VAL A 89 -9.88 4.84 5.80
CA VAL A 89 -10.79 5.59 6.66
C VAL A 89 -10.98 4.85 7.98
N ALA A 90 -10.80 5.55 9.11
CA ALA A 90 -11.12 5.01 10.44
C ALA A 90 -12.22 5.83 11.13
N PRO A 91 -13.48 5.38 11.05
CA PRO A 91 -14.59 6.03 11.76
C PRO A 91 -14.45 5.88 13.28
N TRP A 92 -14.90 6.90 14.02
CA TRP A 92 -14.83 6.90 15.47
C TRP A 92 -15.98 7.67 16.12
N ILE A 93 -16.17 7.48 17.43
CA ILE A 93 -17.20 8.11 18.27
C ILE A 93 -16.57 8.79 19.48
N THR A 94 -15.66 8.10 20.19
CA THR A 94 -15.09 8.59 21.45
C THR A 94 -13.70 9.17 21.28
N THR A 95 -12.81 8.47 20.59
CA THR A 95 -11.41 8.89 20.42
C THR A 95 -10.90 8.69 19.00
N THR A 96 -9.97 9.56 18.60
CA THR A 96 -9.20 9.46 17.36
C THR A 96 -7.75 9.88 17.59
N HIS A 97 -6.96 9.84 16.53
CA HIS A 97 -5.59 10.32 16.47
C HIS A 97 -5.34 11.01 15.13
N GLU A 98 -4.36 11.92 15.09
CA GLU A 98 -3.92 12.51 13.82
C GLU A 98 -3.15 11.47 13.01
N CYS A 99 -3.46 11.39 11.72
CA CYS A 99 -2.85 10.48 10.77
C CYS A 99 -2.90 11.14 9.39
N PHE A 100 -1.77 11.17 8.67
CA PHE A 100 -1.71 11.79 7.34
C PHE A 100 -1.44 10.75 6.27
N SER A 101 -0.30 10.06 6.38
CA SER A 101 -0.01 8.86 5.59
C SER A 101 -0.50 7.63 6.34
N HIS A 102 -1.28 6.79 5.67
CA HIS A 102 -1.81 5.58 6.28
C HIS A 102 -0.67 4.65 6.66
N SER A 103 -0.75 4.08 7.86
CA SER A 103 0.19 3.07 8.33
C SER A 103 -0.50 1.71 8.30
N LEU A 104 0.01 0.83 7.45
CA LEU A 104 -0.51 -0.53 7.30
C LEU A 104 -0.29 -1.37 8.57
N SER A 105 0.80 -1.08 9.30
CA SER A 105 1.27 -1.87 10.43
C SER A 105 1.13 -1.18 11.80
N GLY A 106 0.84 0.12 11.82
CA GLY A 106 1.08 0.98 13.00
C GLY A 106 -0.16 1.55 13.67
N CYS A 107 -1.21 1.83 12.90
CA CYS A 107 -2.40 2.54 13.36
C CYS A 107 -3.50 1.59 13.84
N GLN A 108 -4.31 2.07 14.79
CA GLN A 108 -5.48 1.35 15.31
C GLN A 108 -6.66 2.32 15.41
N GLY A 109 -7.71 2.03 14.64
CA GLY A 109 -9.02 2.67 14.71
C GLY A 109 -9.84 2.18 15.90
N GLU A 110 -10.83 2.97 16.32
CA GLU A 110 -11.69 2.67 17.47
C GLU A 110 -12.71 1.56 17.17
N LEU A 111 -13.26 1.56 15.95
CA LEU A 111 -14.39 0.73 15.56
C LEU A 111 -13.92 -0.45 14.70
N VAL A 112 -13.64 -1.59 15.35
CA VAL A 112 -13.12 -2.82 14.73
C VAL A 112 -14.23 -3.82 14.45
N GLY A 113 -14.28 -4.36 13.23
CA GLY A 113 -15.28 -5.37 12.86
C GLY A 113 -16.71 -4.83 12.84
N GLU A 114 -16.87 -3.53 12.67
CA GLU A 114 -18.17 -2.84 12.64
C GLU A 114 -18.60 -2.64 11.19
N ASP A 115 -19.90 -2.76 10.93
CA ASP A 115 -20.48 -2.56 9.60
C ASP A 115 -20.80 -1.08 9.36
N PHE A 116 -20.49 -0.60 8.15
CA PHE A 116 -20.71 0.76 7.71
C PHE A 116 -21.35 0.79 6.32
N ASP A 117 -22.38 1.60 6.16
CA ASP A 117 -22.89 1.99 4.84
C ASP A 117 -22.05 3.15 4.33
N VAL A 118 -21.34 2.94 3.21
CA VAL A 118 -20.39 3.92 2.66
C VAL A 118 -20.82 4.34 1.27
N ARG A 119 -20.86 5.66 1.06
CA ARG A 119 -20.99 6.24 -0.27
C ARG A 119 -19.93 7.29 -0.53
N ILE A 120 -19.16 7.10 -1.61
CA ILE A 120 -18.14 8.05 -2.06
C ILE A 120 -18.58 8.59 -3.42
N THR A 121 -18.70 9.90 -3.53
CA THR A 121 -19.12 10.60 -4.76
C THR A 121 -18.07 11.65 -5.11
N ASP A 122 -17.68 11.75 -6.39
CA ASP A 122 -16.82 12.83 -6.85
C ASP A 122 -17.60 14.14 -7.10
N ASP A 123 -16.89 15.25 -7.29
CA ASP A 123 -17.49 16.57 -7.55
C ASP A 123 -18.30 16.66 -8.86
N SER A 124 -18.15 15.68 -9.77
CA SER A 124 -18.99 15.57 -10.97
C SER A 124 -20.36 14.95 -10.67
N GLY A 125 -20.52 14.38 -9.47
CA GLY A 125 -21.69 13.64 -9.04
C GLY A 125 -21.62 12.15 -9.40
N ALA A 126 -20.47 11.63 -9.84
CA ALA A 126 -20.30 10.21 -10.11
C ALA A 126 -20.08 9.45 -8.79
N VAL A 127 -20.86 8.38 -8.60
CA VAL A 127 -20.73 7.50 -7.45
C VAL A 127 -19.58 6.52 -7.71
N LEU A 128 -18.57 6.57 -6.85
CA LEU A 128 -17.36 5.74 -6.92
C LEU A 128 -17.47 4.49 -6.04
N VAL A 129 -18.11 4.63 -4.88
CA VAL A 129 -18.38 3.56 -3.91
C VAL A 129 -19.81 3.75 -3.40
N ASP A 130 -20.57 2.67 -3.29
CA ASP A 130 -21.92 2.62 -2.68
C ASP A 130 -22.18 1.19 -2.21
N GLU A 131 -21.67 0.86 -1.03
CA GLU A 131 -21.73 -0.49 -0.48
C GLU A 131 -21.68 -0.50 1.06
N THR A 132 -22.08 -1.63 1.64
CA THR A 132 -21.86 -1.92 3.06
C THR A 132 -20.52 -2.64 3.22
N VAL A 133 -19.63 -2.09 4.06
CA VAL A 133 -18.30 -2.65 4.37
C VAL A 133 -18.16 -2.93 5.86
N THR A 134 -17.32 -3.90 6.21
CA THR A 134 -16.94 -4.17 7.60
C THR A 134 -15.51 -3.68 7.83
N SER A 135 -15.26 -2.92 8.91
CA SER A 135 -13.91 -2.50 9.26
C SER A 135 -12.99 -3.66 9.59
N TYR A 136 -11.72 -3.52 9.22
CA TYR A 136 -10.70 -4.55 9.39
C TYR A 136 -10.27 -4.70 10.86
N GLU A 137 -9.34 -5.63 11.13
CA GLU A 137 -8.81 -5.82 12.49
C GLU A 137 -8.14 -4.56 13.05
N ASN A 138 -7.59 -3.71 12.18
CA ASN A 138 -7.01 -2.42 12.53
C ASN A 138 -8.04 -1.30 12.68
N GLY A 139 -9.34 -1.56 12.45
CA GLY A 139 -10.42 -0.58 12.57
C GLY A 139 -10.53 0.41 11.41
N PHE A 140 -9.81 0.19 10.31
CA PHE A 140 -9.94 0.95 9.08
C PHE A 140 -10.82 0.24 8.05
N VAL A 141 -11.28 0.99 7.06
CA VAL A 141 -11.81 0.51 5.78
C VAL A 141 -11.04 1.21 4.66
N GLY A 142 -10.62 0.46 3.65
CA GLY A 142 -9.78 0.96 2.57
C GLY A 142 -10.53 1.08 1.24
N PHE A 143 -10.28 2.17 0.51
CA PHE A 143 -10.89 2.41 -0.79
C PHE A 143 -9.83 2.76 -1.84
N TRP A 144 -9.85 2.04 -2.96
CA TRP A 144 -9.11 2.39 -4.16
C TRP A 144 -9.91 3.38 -4.99
N LEU A 145 -9.45 4.64 -5.03
CA LEU A 145 -10.10 5.75 -5.73
C LEU A 145 -9.25 6.21 -6.93
N PRO A 146 -9.83 6.91 -7.91
CA PRO A 146 -9.05 7.64 -8.90
C PRO A 146 -8.12 8.66 -8.22
N LYS A 147 -6.93 8.90 -8.81
CA LYS A 147 -6.07 10.02 -8.44
C LYS A 147 -6.65 11.35 -8.94
N ASP A 148 -6.22 12.44 -8.32
CA ASP A 148 -6.48 13.81 -8.73
C ASP A 148 -7.97 14.19 -8.82
N ILE A 149 -8.77 13.67 -7.88
CA ILE A 149 -10.19 14.03 -7.72
C ILE A 149 -10.45 14.66 -6.36
N THR A 150 -11.61 15.31 -6.26
CA THR A 150 -12.23 15.81 -5.04
C THR A 150 -13.65 15.26 -4.96
N GLY A 151 -14.19 15.19 -3.74
CA GLY A 151 -15.57 14.75 -3.54
C GLY A 151 -15.93 14.58 -2.07
N THR A 152 -17.03 13.85 -1.85
CA THR A 152 -17.61 13.64 -0.53
C THR A 152 -17.63 12.15 -0.18
N LEU A 153 -17.21 11.83 1.03
CA LEU A 153 -17.42 10.56 1.72
C LEU A 153 -18.60 10.71 2.67
N GLU A 154 -19.66 9.94 2.46
CA GLU A 154 -20.73 9.71 3.41
C GLU A 154 -20.54 8.32 4.02
N ILE A 155 -20.58 8.23 5.36
CA ILE A 155 -20.45 6.96 6.07
C ILE A 155 -21.39 6.90 7.26
N GLY A 156 -22.14 5.81 7.37
CA GLY A 156 -23.15 5.64 8.41
C GLY A 156 -23.11 4.26 9.06
N SER A 157 -23.60 4.20 10.29
CA SER A 157 -23.94 2.95 10.98
C SER A 157 -25.12 3.19 11.91
N GLU A 158 -25.55 2.16 12.67
CA GLU A 158 -26.57 2.32 13.71
C GLU A 158 -26.18 3.36 14.78
N ARG A 159 -24.91 3.73 14.86
CA ARG A 159 -24.35 4.61 15.89
C ARG A 159 -24.26 6.08 15.46
N GLY A 160 -24.55 6.40 14.19
CA GLY A 160 -24.53 7.76 13.66
C GLY A 160 -24.01 7.83 12.22
N THR A 161 -23.89 9.05 11.72
CA THR A 161 -23.39 9.34 10.36
C THR A 161 -22.29 10.37 10.40
N ALA A 162 -21.40 10.32 9.42
CA ALA A 162 -20.41 11.35 9.15
C ALA A 162 -20.38 11.67 7.65
N VAL A 163 -20.06 12.93 7.35
CA VAL A 163 -19.86 13.41 5.98
C VAL A 163 -18.57 14.20 5.97
N GLU A 164 -17.64 13.81 5.12
CA GLU A 164 -16.32 14.43 5.02
C GLU A 164 -16.00 14.72 3.54
N GLU A 165 -15.39 15.87 3.30
CA GLU A 165 -14.81 16.18 1.99
C GLU A 165 -13.43 15.52 1.90
N PHE A 166 -13.09 15.00 0.73
CA PHE A 166 -11.78 14.41 0.46
C PHE A 166 -11.18 14.93 -0.84
N ALA A 167 -9.86 14.75 -0.95
CA ALA A 167 -9.11 14.92 -2.17
C ALA A 167 -8.14 13.74 -2.35
N THR A 168 -7.75 13.44 -3.58
CA THR A 168 -6.76 12.40 -3.91
C THR A 168 -5.59 12.97 -4.70
N SER A 169 -5.14 14.17 -4.34
CA SER A 169 -3.99 14.86 -4.93
C SER A 169 -2.67 14.47 -4.23
N PRO A 170 -1.49 14.88 -4.76
CA PRO A 170 -0.19 14.60 -4.14
C PRO A 170 -0.05 15.05 -2.67
N ASP A 171 -0.75 16.12 -2.29
CA ASP A 171 -0.73 16.68 -0.93
C ASP A 171 -1.87 16.17 -0.05
N SER A 172 -2.67 15.20 -0.54
CA SER A 172 -3.83 14.68 0.18
C SER A 172 -3.44 13.56 1.15
N PRO A 173 -4.10 13.47 2.32
CA PRO A 173 -3.87 12.37 3.25
C PRO A 173 -4.40 11.05 2.67
N THR A 174 -3.63 9.98 2.79
CA THR A 174 -4.11 8.61 2.52
C THR A 174 -4.81 8.02 3.75
N CYS A 175 -4.76 8.70 4.90
CA CYS A 175 -5.36 8.30 6.16
C CYS A 175 -6.41 9.32 6.63
N LEU A 176 -7.66 8.92 6.69
CA LEU A 176 -8.79 9.77 7.10
C LEU A 176 -9.34 9.32 8.46
N THR A 177 -8.88 9.99 9.52
CA THR A 177 -9.28 9.72 10.92
C THR A 177 -10.15 10.84 11.51
N THR A 178 -10.54 11.83 10.69
CA THR A 178 -11.44 12.93 11.10
C THR A 178 -12.91 12.51 11.15
N VAL A 179 -13.23 11.32 10.63
CA VAL A 179 -14.59 10.77 10.46
C VAL A 179 -15.26 10.44 11.80
N ARG A 180 -15.90 11.43 12.42
CA ARG A 180 -16.62 11.23 13.68
C ARG A 180 -18.11 10.99 13.45
N LEU A 181 -18.61 9.82 13.85
CA LEU A 181 -20.03 9.49 13.75
C LEU A 181 -20.85 10.24 14.80
N ALA A 182 -21.93 10.88 14.37
CA ALA A 182 -22.86 11.63 15.22
C ALA A 182 -24.32 11.54 14.73
#